data_AF-A0A2V5N7G7-F1
#
_entry.id   AF-A0A2V5N7G7-F1
#
_cell.length_a   1.000
_cell.length_b   1.000
_cell.length_c   1.000
_cell.angle_alpha   90.00
_cell.angle_beta   90.00
_cell.angle_gamma   90.00
#
_symmetry.space_group_name_H-M   'P 1'
#
loop_
_entity.id
_entity.type
_entity.pdbx_description
1 polymer ?
#
loop_
_entity_poly.entity_id
_entity_poly.type
_entity_poly.pdbx_seq_one_letter_code
_entity_poly.pdbx_strand_id
1 'polypeptide(L)'
;PTFIGAYPVIGAYSFAMRPRYEFEFPRGLIPYSLSQSGELPADTKSIHFLSYGAPLQLAVNGSLVPVAYAQRLSKPGWDPNIPVFDAAGDISPYAGQTVELKFTTLENPIFPPNTLNG
;
A
#
# COMPACT_ATOMS: atom_id res chain seq x y z
N PRO A 1 2.61 -15.43 -22.85
CA PRO A 1 2.02 -14.22 -23.45
C PRO A 1 2.65 -12.94 -22.87
N THR A 2 3.51 -12.29 -23.64
CA THR A 2 4.06 -10.96 -23.34
C THR A 2 3.09 -9.93 -23.90
N PHE A 3 2.42 -9.17 -23.03
CA PHE A 3 1.53 -8.10 -23.48
C PHE A 3 2.37 -6.91 -23.96
N ILE A 4 2.36 -6.67 -25.27
CA ILE A 4 2.88 -5.44 -25.87
C ILE A 4 1.84 -4.35 -25.62
N GLY A 5 2.14 -3.43 -24.71
CA GLY A 5 1.33 -2.24 -24.42
C GLY A 5 0.83 -2.17 -22.99
N ALA A 6 1.75 -1.99 -22.03
CA ALA A 6 1.38 -1.40 -20.75
C ALA A 6 1.13 0.10 -21.00
N TYR A 7 -0.13 0.48 -21.23
CA TYR A 7 -0.50 1.89 -21.19
C TYR A 7 -0.44 2.35 -19.74
N PRO A 8 0.22 3.49 -19.42
CA PRO A 8 0.17 4.03 -18.08
C PRO A 8 -1.30 4.25 -17.69
N VAL A 9 -1.67 3.79 -16.50
CA VAL A 9 -2.98 4.14 -15.93
C VAL A 9 -2.92 5.62 -15.57
N ILE A 10 -3.47 6.47 -16.43
CA ILE A 10 -3.53 7.93 -16.24
C ILE A 10 -4.93 8.30 -15.76
N GLY A 11 -5.03 8.90 -14.57
CA GLY A 11 -6.29 9.37 -14.00
C GLY A 11 -6.40 9.11 -12.49
N ALA A 12 -7.56 9.41 -11.91
CA ALA A 12 -7.86 9.04 -10.53
C ALA A 12 -8.29 7.57 -10.48
N TYR A 13 -7.47 6.71 -9.87
CA TYR A 13 -7.77 5.30 -9.68
C TYR A 13 -7.73 4.94 -8.20
N SER A 14 -8.59 3.99 -7.82
CA SER A 14 -8.55 3.33 -6.52
C SER A 14 -8.48 1.84 -6.76
N PHE A 15 -7.63 1.15 -6.00
CA PHE A 15 -7.51 -0.30 -6.04
C PHE A 15 -7.92 -0.89 -4.69
N ALA A 16 -8.66 -2.00 -4.72
CA ALA A 16 -9.09 -2.70 -3.52
C ALA A 16 -8.42 -4.08 -3.45
N MET A 17 -7.57 -4.29 -2.43
CA MET A 17 -7.08 -5.62 -2.07
C MET A 17 -7.98 -6.19 -0.99
N ARG A 18 -8.52 -7.38 -1.23
CA ARG A 18 -9.32 -8.12 -0.23
C ARG A 18 -8.62 -9.45 0.02
N PRO A 19 -7.95 -9.61 1.18
CA PRO A 19 -7.39 -10.89 1.52
C PRO A 19 -8.49 -11.94 1.64
N ARG A 20 -8.26 -13.11 1.06
CA ARG A 20 -9.08 -14.30 1.29
C ARG A 20 -8.83 -14.76 2.72
N TYR A 21 -9.91 -14.93 3.45
CA TYR A 21 -9.89 -15.56 4.77
C TYR A 21 -9.89 -17.08 4.59
N GLU A 22 -8.87 -17.76 5.11
CA GLU A 22 -8.82 -19.22 5.12
C GLU A 22 -9.38 -19.73 6.46
N PHE A 23 -10.43 -20.55 6.36
CA PHE A 23 -11.10 -21.14 7.53
C PHE A 23 -10.43 -22.44 7.99
N GLU A 24 -9.57 -23.02 7.15
CA GLU A 24 -8.81 -24.23 7.44
C GLU A 24 -7.46 -23.89 8.09
N PHE A 25 -6.94 -24.81 8.90
CA PHE A 25 -5.78 -24.53 9.76
C PHE A 25 -4.46 -24.45 8.97
N PRO A 26 -3.57 -23.47 9.25
CA PRO A 26 -3.72 -22.41 10.25
C PRO A 26 -4.67 -21.31 9.77
N ARG A 27 -5.63 -20.94 10.63
CA ARG A 27 -6.56 -19.84 10.35
C ARG A 27 -5.76 -18.55 10.18
N GLY A 28 -5.98 -17.83 9.08
CA GLY A 28 -5.24 -16.60 8.80
C GLY A 28 -5.75 -15.86 7.56
N LEU A 29 -5.29 -14.61 7.43
CA LEU A 29 -5.42 -13.88 6.17
C LEU A 29 -4.31 -14.34 5.24
N ILE A 30 -4.67 -14.87 4.08
CA ILE A 30 -3.67 -15.12 3.02
C ILE A 30 -3.27 -13.77 2.43
N PRO A 31 -1.98 -13.39 2.44
CA PRO A 31 -1.52 -12.15 1.85
C PRO A 31 -1.76 -12.09 0.34
N TYR A 32 -2.20 -10.93 -0.14
CA TYR A 32 -2.25 -10.61 -1.57
C TYR A 32 -1.26 -9.50 -1.86
N SER A 33 -0.61 -9.60 -3.02
CA SER A 33 0.32 -8.58 -3.48
C SER A 33 -0.14 -7.93 -4.77
N LEU A 34 0.02 -6.61 -4.84
CA LEU A 34 0.04 -5.86 -6.09
C LEU A 34 1.47 -5.43 -6.35
N SER A 35 1.99 -5.71 -7.54
CA SER A 35 3.28 -5.17 -7.95
C SER A 35 3.23 -4.45 -9.29
N GLN A 36 4.10 -3.45 -9.41
CA GLN A 36 4.29 -2.64 -10.60
C GLN A 36 5.77 -2.35 -10.76
N SER A 37 6.31 -2.60 -11.96
CA SER A 37 7.66 -2.23 -12.32
C SER A 37 7.66 -0.96 -13.15
N GLY A 38 8.66 -0.10 -12.93
CA GLY A 38 8.81 1.14 -13.68
C GLY A 38 10.01 1.95 -13.22
N GLU A 39 10.30 3.02 -13.93
CA GLU A 39 11.32 3.98 -13.56
C GLU A 39 10.78 4.94 -12.49
N LEU A 40 11.55 5.13 -11.42
CA LEU A 40 11.33 6.24 -10.48
C LEU A 40 12.08 7.48 -10.97
N PRO A 41 11.44 8.65 -11.06
CA PRO A 41 12.12 9.91 -11.38
C PRO A 41 13.35 10.16 -10.50
N ALA A 42 14.39 10.79 -11.06
CA ALA A 42 15.66 11.03 -10.39
C ALA A 42 15.57 11.93 -9.14
N ASP A 43 14.49 12.71 -9.01
CA ASP A 43 14.22 13.60 -7.89
C ASP A 43 13.21 13.02 -6.88
N THR A 44 12.77 11.78 -7.07
CA THR A 44 11.80 11.10 -6.18
C THR A 44 12.30 11.11 -4.73
N LYS A 45 11.43 11.50 -3.80
CA LYS A 45 11.73 11.50 -2.35
C LYS A 45 10.90 10.49 -1.58
N SER A 46 9.61 10.49 -1.83
CA SER A 46 8.67 9.71 -1.04
C SER A 46 7.55 9.17 -1.92
N ILE A 47 6.93 8.10 -1.43
CA ILE A 47 5.67 7.60 -1.95
C ILE A 47 4.57 7.93 -0.95
N HIS A 48 3.44 8.37 -1.46
CA HIS A 48 2.26 8.74 -0.68
C HIS A 48 1.02 8.06 -1.23
N PHE A 49 0.23 7.45 -0.37
CA PHE A 49 -1.03 6.81 -0.75
C PHE A 49 -2.03 6.81 0.41
N LEU A 50 -3.31 6.68 0.08
CA LEU A 50 -4.36 6.41 1.06
C LEU A 50 -4.52 4.90 1.22
N SER A 51 -4.51 4.42 2.46
CA SER A 51 -4.87 3.03 2.77
C SER A 51 -6.24 2.99 3.42
N TYR A 52 -7.17 2.22 2.85
CA TYR A 52 -8.49 1.94 3.42
C TYR A 52 -8.47 0.56 4.07
N GLY A 53 -8.94 0.47 5.32
CA GLY A 53 -8.88 -0.75 6.11
C GLY A 53 -7.53 -0.88 6.80
N ALA A 54 -6.70 -1.84 6.42
CA ALA A 54 -5.47 -2.17 7.13
C ALA A 54 -4.22 -1.53 6.53
N PRO A 55 -3.13 -1.37 7.32
CA PRO A 55 -1.80 -1.11 6.79
C PRO A 55 -1.33 -2.19 5.82
N LEU A 56 -0.45 -1.79 4.90
CA LEU A 56 0.18 -2.66 3.90
C LEU A 56 1.70 -2.68 4.11
N GLN A 57 2.34 -3.75 3.67
CA GLN A 57 3.79 -3.81 3.55
C GLN A 57 4.21 -3.30 2.16
N LEU A 58 5.15 -2.36 2.14
CA LEU A 58 5.79 -1.89 0.91
C LEU A 58 7.18 -2.51 0.77
N ALA A 59 7.48 -3.02 -0.42
CA ALA A 59 8.82 -3.42 -0.81
C ALA A 59 9.22 -2.75 -2.13
N VAL A 60 10.48 -2.37 -2.24
CA VAL A 60 11.11 -1.84 -3.46
C VAL A 60 12.27 -2.76 -3.83
N ASN A 61 12.21 -3.37 -5.02
CA ASN A 61 13.16 -4.41 -5.44
C ASN A 61 13.32 -5.52 -4.38
N GLY A 62 12.22 -5.92 -3.75
CA GLY A 62 12.19 -6.92 -2.68
C GLY A 62 12.69 -6.45 -1.31
N SER A 63 13.28 -5.26 -1.20
CA SER A 63 13.70 -4.66 0.08
C SER A 63 12.55 -3.95 0.77
N LEU A 64 12.35 -4.19 2.06
CA LEU A 64 11.25 -3.57 2.80
C LEU A 64 11.50 -2.08 3.04
N VAL A 65 10.48 -1.29 2.73
CA VAL A 65 10.48 0.15 3.01
C VAL A 65 9.57 0.42 4.21
N PRO A 66 10.09 1.04 5.28
CA PRO A 66 9.26 1.51 6.38
C PRO A 66 8.21 2.50 5.88
N VAL A 67 6.95 2.26 6.25
CA VAL A 67 5.82 3.15 5.91
C VAL A 67 5.22 3.67 7.21
N ALA A 68 5.17 5.00 7.33
CA ALA A 68 4.44 5.66 8.40
C ALA A 68 2.95 5.73 8.03
N TYR A 69 2.09 5.35 8.98
CA TYR A 69 0.64 5.39 8.82
C TYR A 69 0.04 6.34 9.85
N ALA A 70 -0.53 7.45 9.38
CA ALA A 70 -1.27 8.39 10.20
C ALA A 70 -2.77 8.17 9.98
N GLN A 71 -3.52 7.91 11.04
CA GLN A 71 -4.97 7.75 10.93
C GLN A 71 -5.61 9.08 10.51
N ARG A 72 -6.42 9.03 9.45
CA ARG A 72 -7.15 10.18 8.93
C ARG A 72 -8.57 10.17 9.47
N LEU A 73 -9.06 11.34 9.84
CA LEU A 73 -10.46 11.50 10.23
C LEU A 73 -11.39 11.17 9.05
N SER A 74 -12.50 10.48 9.37
CA SER A 74 -13.56 10.19 8.39
C SER A 74 -14.12 11.48 7.79
N LYS A 75 -14.44 11.48 6.50
CA LYS A 75 -15.09 12.62 5.80
C LYS A 75 -16.45 12.21 5.23
N PRO A 76 -17.35 13.17 4.93
CA PRO A 76 -18.62 12.87 4.28
C PRO A 76 -18.44 12.01 3.02
N GLY A 77 -19.22 10.92 2.91
CA GLY A 77 -19.13 9.96 1.81
C GLY A 77 -18.16 8.80 2.03
N TRP A 78 -17.44 8.74 3.16
CA TRP A 78 -16.67 7.56 3.56
C TRP A 78 -17.48 6.65 4.48
N ASP A 79 -17.23 5.33 4.41
CA ASP A 79 -17.77 4.39 5.38
C ASP A 79 -17.08 4.65 6.74
N PRO A 80 -17.82 5.06 7.78
CA PRO A 80 -17.24 5.38 9.08
C PRO A 80 -16.66 4.16 9.80
N ASN A 81 -16.97 2.94 9.35
CA ASN A 81 -16.47 1.71 9.94
C ASN A 81 -15.15 1.24 9.32
N ILE A 82 -14.72 1.84 8.20
CA ILE A 82 -13.48 1.50 7.52
C ILE A 82 -12.44 2.57 7.88
N PRO A 83 -11.44 2.26 8.73
CA PRO A 83 -10.39 3.22 9.04
C PRO A 83 -9.61 3.58 7.77
N VAL A 84 -9.17 4.83 7.69
CA VAL A 84 -8.39 5.33 6.57
C VAL A 84 -7.10 5.93 7.10
N PHE A 85 -5.99 5.64 6.42
CA PHE A 85 -4.67 6.10 6.80
C PHE A 85 -4.04 6.88 5.65
N ASP A 86 -3.41 8.01 6.00
CA ASP A 86 -2.40 8.65 5.15
C ASP A 86 -1.09 7.88 5.35
N ALA A 87 -0.61 7.24 4.29
CA ALA A 87 0.59 6.42 4.31
C ALA A 87 1.72 7.10 3.53
N ALA A 88 2.92 7.09 4.12
CA ALA A 88 4.11 7.66 3.49
C ALA A 88 5.36 6.82 3.78
N GLY A 89 6.20 6.62 2.76
CA GLY A 89 7.50 5.96 2.90
C GLY A 89 8.58 6.71 2.14
N ASP A 90 9.80 6.70 2.68
CA ASP A 90 10.99 7.22 1.99
C ASP A 90 11.45 6.21 0.94
N ILE A 91 11.43 6.63 -0.32
CA ILE A 91 11.93 5.84 -1.45
C ILE A 91 13.04 6.58 -2.21
N SER A 92 13.59 7.65 -1.62
CA SER A 92 14.71 8.42 -2.18
C SER A 92 15.96 7.58 -2.48
N PRO A 93 16.30 6.49 -1.75
CA PRO A 93 17.43 5.64 -2.12
C PRO A 93 17.29 4.95 -3.49
N TYR A 94 16.07 4.91 -4.03
CA TYR A 94 15.73 4.25 -5.29
C TYR A 94 15.47 5.24 -6.44
N ALA A 95 15.64 6.55 -6.21
CA ALA A 95 15.42 7.58 -7.22
C ALA A 95 16.33 7.38 -8.45
N GLY A 96 15.77 7.55 -9.65
CA GLY A 96 16.48 7.37 -10.93
C GLY A 96 16.72 5.90 -11.32
N GLN A 97 16.16 4.95 -10.58
CA GLN A 97 16.29 3.53 -10.86
C GLN A 97 15.00 2.96 -11.45
N THR A 98 15.14 1.93 -12.29
CA THR A 98 14.02 1.03 -12.59
C THR A 98 13.84 0.07 -11.42
N VAL A 99 12.64 0.08 -10.82
CA VAL A 99 12.33 -0.75 -9.65
C VAL A 99 11.01 -1.49 -9.81
N GLU A 100 10.82 -2.54 -9.03
CA GLU A 100 9.51 -3.10 -8.72
C GLU A 100 9.02 -2.53 -7.37
N LEU A 101 7.86 -1.88 -7.39
CA LEU A 101 7.09 -1.58 -6.19
C LEU A 101 6.14 -2.74 -5.91
N LYS A 102 6.12 -3.25 -4.69
CA LYS A 102 5.23 -4.33 -4.27
C LYS A 102 4.52 -3.97 -2.97
N PHE A 103 3.19 -3.94 -3.01
CA PHE A 103 2.32 -3.74 -1.85
C PHE A 103 1.73 -5.08 -1.45
N THR A 104 1.79 -5.44 -0.17
CA THR A 104 1.27 -6.73 0.33
C THR A 104 0.37 -6.52 1.54
N THR A 105 -0.80 -7.18 1.56
CA THR A 105 -1.67 -7.20 2.75
C THR A 105 -1.03 -8.01 3.87
N LEU A 106 -1.19 -7.57 5.12
CA LEU A 106 -0.60 -8.25 6.27
C LEU A 106 -1.45 -9.45 6.72
N GLU A 107 -0.79 -10.53 7.15
CA GLU A 107 -1.45 -11.71 7.76
C GLU A 107 -2.15 -11.37 9.08
N ASN A 108 -1.52 -10.47 9.85
CA ASN A 108 -2.04 -9.95 11.11
C ASN A 108 -1.87 -8.42 11.14
N PRO A 109 -2.82 -7.66 10.58
CA PRO A 109 -2.70 -6.21 10.53
C PRO A 109 -2.82 -5.61 11.93
N ILE A 110 -1.73 -5.05 12.45
CA ILE A 110 -1.76 -4.20 13.64
C ILE A 110 -2.16 -2.80 13.19
N PHE A 111 -3.33 -2.35 13.59
CA PHE A 111 -3.74 -0.98 13.35
C PHE A 111 -2.88 -0.04 14.21
N PRO A 112 -2.31 1.03 13.63
CA PRO A 112 -1.61 2.05 14.41
C PRO A 112 -2.53 2.56 15.53
N PRO A 113 -2.01 2.81 16.74
CA PRO A 113 -2.82 3.36 17.82
C PRO A 113 -3.42 4.70 17.38
N ASN A 114 -4.70 4.90 17.71
CA ASN A 114 -5.42 6.13 17.42
C ASN A 114 -4.78 7.27 18.24
N THR A 115 -3.92 8.10 17.64
CA THR A 115 -3.21 9.19 18.33
C THR A 115 -4.07 10.45 18.52
N LEU A 116 -5.40 10.35 18.39
CA LEU A 116 -6.33 11.47 18.52
C LEU A 116 -6.80 11.78 19.95
N ASN A 117 -6.19 11.19 20.98
CA ASN A 117 -6.42 11.58 22.37
C ASN A 117 -5.14 12.17 22.97
N GLY A 118 -5.00 13.50 22.84
CA GLY A 118 -4.07 14.35 23.57
C GLY A 118 -4.79 15.62 23.99
#